data_AF-A0A416XGA7-F1
#
_entry.id   AF-A0A416XGA7-F1
#
_cell.length_a   1.000
_cell.length_b   1.000
_cell.length_c   1.000
_cell.angle_alpha   90.00
_cell.angle_beta   90.00
_cell.angle_gamma   90.00
#
_symmetry.space_group_name_H-M   'P 1'
#
loop_
_entity.id
_entity.type
_entity.pdbx_description
1 polymer ?
#
loop_
_entity_poly.entity_id
_entity_poly.type
_entity_poly.pdbx_seq_one_letter_code
_entity_poly.pdbx_strand_id
1 'polypeptide(L)'
;MKNIYYLFFLCLSLVSCAEDDKESFNLILNQTSWLGELTLSNPEEIVYNINIVFETENSGEYYIDKFIPELPFSYKTTLKYKIDSKIILIEGGYNNILTGYWWVVSNDGKKLILKRNINSEQDCDTLNLIKLI
;
A
#
# COMPACT_ATOMS: atom_id res chain seq x y z
N MET A 1 -2.44 -2.88 -67.39
CA MET A 1 -1.63 -3.04 -66.17
C MET A 1 -2.36 -2.35 -65.03
N LYS A 2 -2.42 -3.03 -63.89
CA LYS A 2 -3.36 -2.84 -62.79
C LYS A 2 -3.13 -1.53 -62.03
N ASN A 3 -4.18 -0.72 -61.96
CA ASN A 3 -4.29 0.45 -61.10
C ASN A 3 -4.66 -0.06 -59.69
N ILE A 4 -3.68 -0.57 -58.94
CA ILE A 4 -3.83 -1.11 -57.57
C ILE A 4 -2.96 -0.26 -56.63
N TYR A 5 -3.35 1.00 -56.43
CA TYR A 5 -2.71 1.86 -55.43
C TYR A 5 -3.70 2.45 -54.41
N TYR A 6 -4.99 2.11 -54.50
CA TYR A 6 -6.02 2.62 -53.58
C TYR A 6 -6.38 1.70 -52.42
N LEU A 7 -5.66 0.58 -52.22
CA LEU A 7 -5.97 -0.38 -51.15
C LEU A 7 -4.99 -0.34 -49.96
N PHE A 8 -4.16 0.70 -49.85
CA PHE A 8 -3.19 0.82 -48.74
C PHE A 8 -3.51 1.93 -47.73
N PHE A 9 -4.56 2.72 -47.98
CA PHE A 9 -4.89 3.89 -47.13
C PHE A 9 -5.99 3.64 -46.09
N LEU A 10 -6.56 2.43 -46.02
CA LEU A 10 -7.75 2.13 -45.20
C LEU A 10 -7.49 1.22 -43.99
N CYS A 11 -6.22 0.88 -43.69
CA CYS A 11 -5.88 0.03 -42.54
C CYS A 11 -5.30 0.78 -41.34
N LEU A 12 -5.12 2.11 -41.41
CA LEU A 12 -4.55 2.90 -40.31
C LEU A 12 -5.59 3.54 -39.38
N SER A 13 -6.89 3.36 -39.62
CA SER A 13 -7.96 3.95 -38.79
C SER A 13 -8.47 3.05 -37.67
N LEU A 14 -7.79 1.92 -37.39
CA LEU A 14 -8.20 0.97 -36.33
C LEU A 14 -7.17 0.83 -35.20
N VAL A 15 -6.20 1.74 -35.10
CA VAL A 15 -5.62 2.02 -33.76
C VAL A 15 -6.63 2.92 -33.06
N SER A 16 -7.75 2.34 -32.67
CA SER A 16 -8.43 2.82 -31.47
C SER A 16 -7.33 2.79 -30.42
N CYS A 17 -6.94 3.96 -29.91
CA CYS A 17 -6.51 4.01 -28.52
C CYS A 17 -7.62 3.25 -27.79
N ALA A 18 -7.34 2.00 -27.41
CA ALA A 18 -7.94 1.51 -26.20
C ALA A 18 -7.50 2.57 -25.18
N GLU A 19 -8.40 3.49 -24.85
CA GLU A 19 -8.39 4.06 -23.53
C GLU A 19 -8.41 2.81 -22.66
N ASP A 20 -7.21 2.41 -22.23
CA ASP A 20 -7.03 1.41 -21.20
C ASP A 20 -7.94 1.92 -20.10
N ASP A 21 -9.10 1.29 -19.96
CA ASP A 21 -10.04 1.56 -18.89
C ASP A 21 -9.18 1.42 -17.64
N LYS A 22 -8.72 2.56 -17.10
CA LYS A 22 -7.97 2.61 -15.87
C LYS A 22 -8.96 2.09 -14.86
N GLU A 23 -8.93 0.78 -14.59
CA GLU A 23 -9.63 0.19 -13.47
C GLU A 23 -9.31 1.09 -12.29
N SER A 24 -10.33 1.83 -11.83
CA SER A 24 -10.17 2.77 -10.75
C SER A 24 -9.77 1.93 -9.55
N PHE A 25 -8.50 2.02 -9.15
CA PHE A 25 -8.00 1.33 -7.98
C PHE A 25 -8.79 1.84 -6.78
N ASN A 26 -9.71 1.01 -6.28
CA ASN A 26 -10.56 1.34 -5.16
C ASN A 26 -10.16 0.49 -3.96
N LEU A 27 -9.34 1.07 -3.08
CA LEU A 27 -8.93 0.45 -1.83
C LEU A 27 -9.84 0.92 -0.71
N ILE A 28 -10.63 -0.01 -0.16
CA ILE A 28 -11.55 0.23 0.95
C ILE A 28 -10.98 -0.46 2.19
N LEU A 29 -10.58 0.34 3.19
CA LEU A 29 -10.00 -0.17 4.44
C LEU A 29 -10.89 0.06 5.66
N ASN A 30 -11.85 0.98 5.62
CA ASN A 30 -12.69 1.25 6.78
C ASN A 30 -13.44 -0.01 7.25
N GLN A 31 -13.68 -0.09 8.56
CA GLN A 31 -14.33 -1.21 9.23
C GLN A 31 -13.59 -2.56 9.04
N THR A 32 -12.26 -2.54 9.02
CA THR A 32 -11.44 -3.77 8.91
C THR A 32 -10.35 -3.82 9.97
N SER A 33 -9.91 -5.03 10.30
CA SER A 33 -8.77 -5.26 11.20
C SER A 33 -7.72 -6.13 10.52
N TRP A 34 -6.47 -5.78 10.76
CA TRP A 34 -5.31 -6.40 10.13
C TRP A 34 -4.25 -6.71 11.17
N LEU A 35 -3.62 -7.88 11.03
CA LEU A 35 -2.44 -8.28 11.80
C LEU A 35 -1.26 -8.39 10.84
N GLY A 36 -0.07 -8.00 11.27
CA GLY A 36 1.07 -8.01 10.39
C GLY A 36 2.41 -7.75 11.03
N GLU A 37 3.37 -7.50 10.16
CA GLU A 37 4.75 -7.21 10.49
C GLU A 37 5.18 -5.90 9.80
N LEU A 38 5.81 -5.02 10.58
CA LEU A 38 6.48 -3.82 10.10
C LEU A 38 7.99 -4.06 10.13
N THR A 39 8.61 -4.06 8.96
CA THR A 39 10.07 -4.12 8.79
C THR A 39 10.58 -2.72 8.46
N LEU A 40 11.46 -2.18 9.31
CA LEU A 40 12.12 -0.89 9.05
C LEU A 40 13.48 -1.11 8.39
N SER A 41 13.72 -0.39 7.30
CA SER A 41 15.00 -0.32 6.62
C SER A 41 16.01 0.44 7.48
N ASN A 42 16.74 -0.31 8.30
CA ASN A 42 17.82 0.17 9.16
C ASN A 42 18.94 -0.87 9.10
N PRO A 43 20.20 -0.52 9.43
CA PRO A 43 21.35 -1.43 9.29
C PRO A 43 21.25 -2.73 10.11
N GLU A 44 20.30 -2.84 11.03
CA GLU A 44 20.04 -4.03 11.85
C GLU A 44 18.64 -4.63 11.68
N GLU A 45 17.95 -4.35 10.56
CA GLU A 45 16.59 -4.82 10.19
C GLU A 45 15.68 -5.12 11.39
N ILE A 46 14.88 -4.13 11.79
CA ILE A 46 14.00 -4.30 12.94
C ILE A 46 12.60 -4.69 12.47
N VAL A 47 12.12 -5.85 12.93
CA VAL A 47 10.76 -6.34 12.71
C VAL A 47 9.89 -6.08 13.96
N TYR A 48 8.72 -5.50 13.75
CA TYR A 48 7.70 -5.25 14.76
C TYR A 48 6.42 -6.00 14.41
N ASN A 49 5.78 -6.61 15.40
CA ASN A 49 4.40 -7.09 15.24
C ASN A 49 3.46 -5.90 15.31
N ILE A 50 2.48 -5.85 14.41
CA ILE A 50 1.53 -4.75 14.35
C ILE A 50 0.10 -5.26 14.15
N ASN A 51 -0.84 -4.69 14.90
CA ASN A 51 -2.25 -4.78 14.62
C ASN A 51 -2.77 -3.40 14.24
N ILE A 52 -3.56 -3.32 13.16
CA ILE A 52 -4.19 -2.08 12.70
C ILE A 52 -5.69 -2.32 12.60
N VAL A 53 -6.46 -1.45 13.22
CA VAL A 53 -7.91 -1.37 13.06
C VAL A 53 -8.21 -0.08 12.31
N PHE A 54 -8.73 -0.20 11.09
CA PHE A 54 -9.25 0.91 10.33
C PHE A 54 -10.74 1.03 10.67
N GLU A 55 -11.11 2.03 11.47
CA GLU A 55 -12.47 2.13 12.03
C GLU A 55 -13.42 2.90 11.10
N THR A 56 -12.97 4.07 10.64
CA THR A 56 -13.73 4.96 9.75
C THR A 56 -12.97 5.13 8.44
N GLU A 57 -13.44 5.99 7.53
CA GLU A 57 -12.78 6.27 6.26
C GLU A 57 -11.41 6.95 6.39
N ASN A 58 -11.13 7.58 7.53
CA ASN A 58 -9.91 8.38 7.75
C ASN A 58 -9.27 8.22 9.14
N SER A 59 -9.81 7.32 9.97
CA SER A 59 -9.33 7.11 11.33
C SER A 59 -9.37 5.64 11.75
N GLY A 60 -8.56 5.32 12.74
CA GLY A 60 -8.57 4.06 13.42
C GLY A 60 -7.55 4.02 14.54
N GLU A 61 -7.02 2.85 14.82
CA GLU A 61 -6.02 2.62 15.85
C GLU A 61 -4.99 1.61 15.37
N TYR A 62 -3.79 1.69 15.92
CA TYR A 62 -2.81 0.63 15.77
C TYR A 62 -2.14 0.30 17.08
N TYR A 63 -1.72 -0.95 17.19
CA TYR A 63 -0.94 -1.50 18.30
C TYR A 63 0.35 -2.09 17.73
N ILE A 64 1.49 -1.67 18.27
CA ILE A 64 2.79 -2.22 17.91
C ILE A 64 3.38 -2.92 19.12
N ASP A 65 3.93 -4.10 18.86
CA ASP A 65 4.67 -4.90 19.82
C ASP A 65 6.04 -5.25 19.24
N LYS A 66 7.10 -4.97 19.98
CA LYS A 66 8.41 -5.54 19.73
C LYS A 66 8.76 -6.47 20.87
N PHE A 67 8.86 -7.76 20.55
CA PHE A 67 9.44 -8.71 21.48
C PHE A 67 10.95 -8.54 21.51
N ILE A 68 11.45 -7.71 22.43
CA ILE A 68 12.85 -7.75 22.88
C ILE A 68 12.84 -8.46 24.23
N PRO A 69 13.54 -9.59 24.39
CA PRO A 69 13.56 -10.36 25.64
C PRO A 69 13.91 -9.53 26.89
N GLU A 70 14.68 -8.46 26.71
CA GLU A 70 15.17 -7.61 27.80
C GLU A 70 14.29 -6.38 28.07
N LEU A 71 13.47 -5.94 27.10
CA LEU A 71 12.64 -4.72 27.17
C LEU A 71 11.39 -4.89 26.29
N PRO A 72 10.30 -5.48 26.80
CA PRO A 72 9.05 -5.57 26.06
C PRO A 72 8.54 -4.15 25.79
N PHE A 73 8.39 -3.82 24.50
CA PHE A 73 7.90 -2.53 24.07
C PHE A 73 6.57 -2.72 23.37
N SER A 74 5.50 -2.24 24.02
CA SER A 74 4.17 -2.21 23.44
C SER A 74 3.52 -0.86 23.63
N TYR A 75 2.81 -0.41 22.60
CA TYR A 75 1.99 0.79 22.71
C TYR A 75 0.84 0.75 21.72
N LYS A 76 -0.25 1.43 22.10
CA LYS A 76 -1.45 1.63 21.31
C LYS A 76 -1.63 3.12 21.03
N THR A 77 -1.99 3.48 19.82
CA THR A 77 -2.23 4.88 19.46
C THR A 77 -3.24 5.03 18.32
N THR A 78 -3.74 6.24 18.13
CA THR A 78 -4.67 6.58 17.06
C THR A 78 -3.97 6.62 15.72
N LEU A 79 -4.64 6.09 14.70
CA LEU A 79 -4.25 6.18 13.30
C LEU A 79 -5.12 7.23 12.62
N LYS A 80 -4.51 8.19 11.93
CA LYS A 80 -5.21 9.04 10.95
C LYS A 80 -4.64 8.74 9.57
N TYR A 81 -5.49 8.57 8.58
CA TYR A 81 -5.04 8.21 7.25
C TYR A 81 -5.91 8.78 6.14
N LYS A 82 -5.35 8.82 4.94
CA LYS A 82 -6.03 9.18 3.69
C LYS A 82 -5.58 8.21 2.60
N ILE A 83 -6.52 7.80 1.75
CA ILE A 83 -6.24 6.95 0.60
C ILE A 83 -6.39 7.82 -0.65
N ASP A 84 -5.35 7.86 -1.46
CA ASP A 84 -5.38 8.43 -2.80
C ASP A 84 -4.80 7.40 -3.77
N SER A 85 -5.67 6.77 -4.55
CA SER A 85 -5.28 5.73 -5.50
C SER A 85 -4.46 4.65 -4.78
N LYS A 86 -3.25 4.34 -5.27
CA LYS A 86 -2.34 3.34 -4.68
C LYS A 86 -1.50 3.86 -3.50
N ILE A 87 -1.85 5.00 -2.90
CA ILE A 87 -1.07 5.60 -1.82
C ILE A 87 -1.96 5.76 -0.58
N ILE A 88 -1.43 5.35 0.57
CA ILE A 88 -2.01 5.60 1.89
C ILE A 88 -1.09 6.60 2.59
N LEU A 89 -1.59 7.80 2.85
CA LEU A 89 -0.92 8.75 3.72
C LEU A 89 -1.34 8.48 5.16
N ILE A 90 -0.39 8.18 6.04
CA ILE A 90 -0.62 8.06 7.48
C ILE A 90 -0.09 9.31 8.18
N GLU A 91 -0.93 9.96 8.99
CA GLU A 91 -0.64 11.22 9.67
C GLU A 91 -0.51 10.99 11.19
N GLY A 92 0.69 11.24 11.73
CA GLY A 92 0.96 11.16 13.16
C GLY A 92 1.03 9.74 13.73
N GLY A 93 0.84 9.64 15.04
CA GLY A 93 1.05 8.42 15.83
C GLY A 93 2.22 8.56 16.80
N TYR A 94 2.39 7.59 17.69
CA TYR A 94 3.50 7.58 18.64
C TYR A 94 4.82 7.36 17.90
N ASN A 95 5.80 8.22 18.19
CA ASN A 95 7.12 8.29 17.55
C ASN A 95 7.09 8.37 16.01
N ASN A 96 5.94 8.70 15.40
CA ASN A 96 5.76 8.79 13.95
C ASN A 96 6.18 7.54 13.16
N ILE A 97 6.15 6.35 13.79
CA ILE A 97 6.75 5.14 13.18
C ILE A 97 6.07 4.74 11.88
N LEU A 98 4.75 4.96 11.75
CA LEU A 98 3.98 4.69 10.53
C LEU A 98 3.76 5.96 9.68
N THR A 99 4.15 7.14 10.16
CA THR A 99 3.85 8.39 9.46
C THR A 99 4.53 8.43 8.08
N GLY A 100 3.80 8.92 7.07
CA GLY A 100 4.31 9.09 5.73
C GLY A 100 3.44 8.45 4.64
N TYR A 101 3.97 8.46 3.42
CA TYR A 101 3.31 7.95 2.22
C TYR A 101 3.67 6.48 2.01
N TRP A 102 2.66 5.63 2.05
CA TRP A 102 2.77 4.19 1.86
C TRP A 102 2.17 3.78 0.51
N TRP A 103 2.98 3.15 -0.32
CA TRP A 103 2.58 2.63 -1.61
C TRP A 103 1.97 1.25 -1.45
N VAL A 104 0.79 1.04 -2.02
CA VAL A 104 0.14 -0.26 -2.10
C VAL A 104 0.79 -1.06 -3.21
N VAL A 105 1.63 -2.03 -2.82
CA VAL A 105 2.36 -2.90 -3.75
C VAL A 105 1.50 -4.11 -4.13
N SER A 106 0.73 -4.63 -3.18
CA SER A 106 -0.17 -5.76 -3.39
C SER A 106 -1.39 -5.64 -2.50
N ASN A 107 -2.56 -5.97 -3.03
CA ASN A 107 -3.80 -6.12 -2.30
C ASN A 107 -4.66 -7.20 -2.96
N ASP A 108 -4.93 -8.29 -2.25
CA ASP A 108 -5.84 -9.36 -2.71
C ASP A 108 -7.15 -9.42 -1.89
N GLY A 109 -7.40 -8.41 -1.04
CA GLY A 109 -8.54 -8.33 -0.13
C GLY A 109 -8.35 -9.10 1.19
N LYS A 110 -7.35 -9.99 1.28
CA LYS A 110 -6.95 -10.71 2.50
C LYS A 110 -5.55 -10.34 2.97
N LYS A 111 -4.70 -9.91 2.05
CA LYS A 111 -3.33 -9.48 2.26
C LYS A 111 -3.14 -8.10 1.66
N LEU A 112 -2.47 -7.25 2.40
CA LEU A 112 -2.10 -5.90 1.98
C LEU A 112 -0.60 -5.72 2.25
N ILE A 113 0.15 -5.39 1.20
CA ILE A 113 1.59 -5.13 1.29
C ILE A 113 1.82 -3.67 0.94
N LEU A 114 2.36 -2.93 1.91
CA LEU A 114 2.70 -1.53 1.75
C LEU A 114 4.20 -1.32 1.82
N LYS A 115 4.71 -0.36 1.05
CA LYS A 115 6.10 0.07 1.11
C LYS A 115 6.24 1.58 1.21
N ARG A 116 7.25 2.06 1.94
CA ARG A 116 7.68 3.47 1.92
C ARG A 116 9.20 3.59 1.92
N ASN A 117 9.70 4.82 1.78
CA ASN A 117 11.14 5.11 1.72
C ASN A 117 11.87 4.33 0.62
N ILE A 118 11.26 4.21 -0.56
CA ILE A 118 11.77 3.39 -1.67
C ILE A 118 12.98 4.09 -2.31
N ASN A 119 14.17 3.86 -1.75
CA ASN A 119 15.43 4.32 -2.32
C ASN A 119 16.09 3.22 -3.17
N SER A 120 15.88 1.95 -2.81
CA SER A 120 16.27 0.73 -3.54
C SER A 120 15.32 -0.43 -3.16
N GLU A 121 15.36 -1.58 -3.85
CA GLU A 121 14.54 -2.75 -3.46
C GLU A 121 14.87 -3.27 -2.05
N GLN A 122 16.11 -3.09 -1.59
CA GLN A 122 16.61 -3.55 -0.30
C GLN A 122 16.47 -2.49 0.81
N ASP A 123 16.39 -1.21 0.43
CA ASP A 123 16.22 -0.09 1.36
C ASP A 123 14.80 0.44 1.28
N CYS A 124 13.83 -0.33 1.79
CA CYS A 124 12.46 0.15 1.95
C CYS A 124 11.82 -0.39 3.22
N ASP A 125 11.02 0.45 3.88
CA ASP A 125 10.18 -0.02 4.97
C ASP A 125 9.03 -0.81 4.37
N THR A 126 8.71 -1.96 4.95
CA THR A 126 7.65 -2.84 4.46
C THR A 126 6.65 -3.10 5.58
N LEU A 127 5.36 -3.00 5.26
CA LEU A 127 4.26 -3.35 6.14
C LEU A 127 3.45 -4.46 5.48
N ASN A 128 3.55 -5.67 6.03
CA ASN A 128 2.85 -6.86 5.56
C ASN A 128 1.65 -7.12 6.45
N LEU A 129 0.44 -7.01 5.92
CA LEU A 129 -0.80 -7.10 6.68
C LEU A 129 -1.66 -8.26 6.17
N ILE A 130 -2.27 -8.98 7.11
CA ILE A 130 -3.25 -10.05 6.90
C ILE A 130 -4.56 -9.64 7.56
N LYS A 131 -5.64 -9.63 6.78
CA LYS A 131 -6.98 -9.26 7.23
C LYS A 131 -7.51 -10.30 8.21
N LEU A 132 -8.03 -9.84 9.34
CA LEU A 132 -8.66 -10.66 10.38
C LEU A 132 -10.18 -10.75 10.19
N ILE A 133 -10.81 -9.62 9.85
CA ILE A 133 -12.26 -9.44 9.66
C ILE A 133 -12.48 -8.54 8.46
#